data_AF-A0A7W4HPA3-F1
#
_entry.id   AF-A0A7W4HPA3-F1
#
_cell.length_a   1.000
_cell.length_b   1.000
_cell.length_c   1.000
_cell.angle_alpha   90.00
_cell.angle_beta   90.00
_cell.angle_gamma   90.00
#
_symmetry.space_group_name_H-M   'P 1'
#
loop_
_entity.id
_entity.type
_entity.pdbx_description
1 polymer ?
#
loop_
_entity_poly.entity_id
_entity_poly.type
_entity_poly.pdbx_seq_one_letter_code
_entity_poly.pdbx_strand_id
1 'polypeptide(L)'
;MKITYRDYPEFEAVAKIWNKFDTEIYIEFDEELEATKEEQKKYFQKIEEKIQWIESHKDLILDTFIKEEPIFEGLNDWISEEIAKKGVAEYFDEFSLDRTISEKEFKEAIGVRSLNFYIDSEEISCDFDLDAEPNYFFDHLANIEIDEDNQIEMGGING
;
A
#
# COMPACT_ATOMS: atom_id res chain seq x y z
N MET A 1 -6.02 -6.20 -15.05
CA MET A 1 -4.59 -6.20 -14.70
C MET A 1 -3.83 -7.23 -15.54
N LYS A 2 -2.56 -7.01 -15.88
CA LYS A 2 -1.68 -8.01 -16.53
C LYS A 2 -0.41 -8.15 -15.69
N ILE A 3 -0.22 -9.29 -15.04
CA ILE A 3 0.94 -9.62 -14.22
C ILE A 3 1.98 -10.37 -15.08
N THR A 4 3.27 -10.11 -14.89
CA THR A 4 4.37 -10.84 -15.57
C THR A 4 5.41 -11.25 -14.53
N TYR A 5 5.65 -12.56 -14.38
CA TYR A 5 6.53 -13.14 -13.35
C TYR A 5 7.95 -13.43 -13.86
N ARG A 6 8.98 -13.34 -13.01
CA ARG A 6 10.40 -13.48 -13.40
C ARG A 6 11.07 -14.83 -13.08
N ASP A 7 11.13 -15.32 -11.84
CA ASP A 7 11.88 -16.56 -11.48
C ASP A 7 11.25 -17.34 -10.29
N TYR A 8 11.68 -18.57 -9.97
CA TYR A 8 11.27 -19.35 -8.77
C TYR A 8 12.52 -19.57 -7.89
N PRO A 9 12.43 -19.52 -6.54
CA PRO A 9 11.24 -19.38 -5.68
C PRO A 9 10.73 -17.94 -5.52
N GLU A 10 11.41 -16.95 -6.09
CA GLU A 10 11.06 -15.53 -5.98
C GLU A 10 10.55 -14.96 -7.30
N PHE A 11 9.29 -14.53 -7.31
CA PHE A 11 8.69 -13.91 -8.48
C PHE A 11 8.46 -12.43 -8.26
N GLU A 12 8.91 -11.62 -9.22
CA GLU A 12 8.60 -10.20 -9.28
C GLU A 12 7.61 -9.91 -10.41
N ALA A 13 6.72 -8.94 -10.19
CA ALA A 13 5.85 -8.38 -11.19
C ALA A 13 5.59 -6.88 -10.96
N VAL A 14 4.98 -6.23 -11.96
CA VAL A 14 4.51 -4.85 -11.84
C VAL A 14 3.07 -4.76 -12.34
N ALA A 15 2.23 -4.04 -11.60
CA ALA A 15 0.83 -3.80 -11.95
C ALA A 15 0.40 -2.38 -11.59
N LYS A 16 -0.79 -1.96 -12.05
CA LYS A 16 -1.41 -0.72 -11.59
C LYS A 16 -2.56 -1.06 -10.64
N ILE A 17 -2.34 -0.91 -9.33
CA ILE A 17 -3.39 -1.02 -8.31
C ILE A 17 -3.89 0.38 -7.98
N TRP A 18 -5.21 0.58 -8.02
CA TRP A 18 -5.89 1.87 -7.85
C TRP A 18 -5.45 3.00 -8.82
N ASN A 19 -4.70 2.65 -9.88
CA ASN A 19 -4.23 3.55 -10.94
C ASN A 19 -3.42 4.77 -10.47
N LYS A 20 -2.71 4.66 -9.33
CA LYS A 20 -1.86 5.76 -8.81
C LYS A 20 -0.39 5.59 -9.19
N PHE A 21 0.21 4.48 -8.80
CA PHE A 21 1.61 4.18 -9.07
C PHE A 21 1.76 2.96 -9.99
N ASP A 22 2.98 2.72 -10.46
CA ASP A 22 3.37 1.38 -10.89
C ASP A 22 3.71 0.60 -9.62
N THR A 23 2.81 -0.30 -9.23
CA THR A 23 2.92 -1.11 -8.02
C THR A 23 3.86 -2.28 -8.27
N GLU A 24 4.93 -2.37 -7.49
CA GLU A 24 5.85 -3.50 -7.49
C GLU A 24 5.24 -4.65 -6.68
N ILE A 25 5.23 -5.86 -7.24
CA ILE A 25 4.66 -7.05 -6.60
C ILE A 25 5.78 -8.06 -6.41
N TYR A 26 6.01 -8.47 -5.17
CA TYR A 26 6.99 -9.47 -4.77
C TYR A 26 6.26 -10.70 -4.23
N ILE A 27 6.66 -11.87 -4.70
CA ILE A 27 6.09 -13.14 -4.26
C ILE A 27 7.25 -14.07 -3.92
N GLU A 28 7.34 -14.43 -2.65
CA GLU A 28 8.35 -15.33 -2.11
C GLU A 28 7.67 -16.63 -1.68
N PHE A 29 8.21 -17.75 -2.17
CA PHE A 29 7.86 -19.07 -1.67
C PHE A 29 8.90 -19.49 -0.63
N ASP A 30 8.47 -20.06 0.49
CA ASP A 30 9.36 -20.70 1.46
C ASP A 30 10.33 -21.64 0.73
N GLU A 31 11.64 -21.53 1.02
CA GLU A 31 12.67 -22.35 0.38
C GLU A 31 12.47 -23.85 0.60
N GLU A 32 11.86 -24.25 1.73
CA GLU A 32 11.53 -25.63 2.06
C GLU A 32 10.25 -26.13 1.35
N LEU A 33 9.48 -25.23 0.75
CA LEU A 33 8.26 -25.57 0.02
C LEU A 33 8.61 -26.14 -1.36
N GLU A 34 8.53 -27.46 -1.52
CA GLU A 34 8.70 -28.15 -2.80
C GLU A 34 7.40 -28.15 -3.64
N ALA A 35 6.87 -26.97 -3.96
CA ALA A 35 5.61 -26.85 -4.70
C ALA A 35 5.73 -27.32 -6.16
N THR A 36 4.88 -28.26 -6.57
CA THR A 36 4.71 -28.64 -7.97
C THR A 36 4.17 -27.47 -8.80
N LYS A 37 4.32 -27.53 -10.13
CA LYS A 37 3.76 -26.49 -11.02
C LYS A 37 2.25 -26.35 -10.89
N GLU A 38 1.54 -27.44 -10.62
CA GLU A 38 0.11 -27.45 -10.37
C GLU A 38 -0.25 -26.75 -9.06
N GLU A 39 0.58 -26.87 -8.02
CA GLU A 39 0.40 -26.16 -6.74
C GLU A 39 0.73 -24.68 -6.87
N GLN A 40 1.85 -24.33 -7.52
CA GLN A 40 2.21 -22.94 -7.82
C GLN A 40 1.07 -22.19 -8.52
N LYS A 41 0.38 -22.83 -9.48
CA LYS A 41 -0.81 -22.24 -10.13
C LYS A 41 -1.95 -21.93 -9.16
N LYS A 42 -2.17 -22.75 -8.13
CA LYS A 42 -3.20 -22.49 -7.11
C LYS A 42 -2.82 -21.30 -6.24
N TYR A 43 -1.54 -21.17 -5.87
CA TYR A 43 -1.05 -20.01 -5.12
C TYR A 43 -1.18 -18.73 -5.93
N PHE A 44 -0.79 -18.74 -7.21
CA PHE A 44 -1.00 -17.58 -8.08
C PHE A 44 -2.47 -17.19 -8.24
N GLN A 45 -3.39 -18.16 -8.30
CA GLN A 45 -4.82 -17.86 -8.33
C GLN A 45 -5.28 -17.15 -7.04
N LYS A 46 -4.87 -17.64 -5.87
CA LYS A 46 -5.19 -16.99 -4.58
C LYS A 46 -4.61 -15.57 -4.50
N ILE A 47 -3.39 -15.36 -5.01
CA ILE A 47 -2.75 -14.03 -5.09
C ILE A 47 -3.57 -13.10 -5.99
N GLU A 48 -4.00 -13.56 -7.17
CA GLU A 48 -4.86 -12.76 -8.06
C GLU A 48 -6.18 -12.40 -7.39
N GLU A 49 -6.80 -13.33 -6.65
CA GLU A 49 -8.02 -13.09 -5.87
C GLU A 49 -7.80 -12.05 -4.77
N LYS A 50 -6.68 -12.12 -4.04
CA LYS A 50 -6.32 -11.13 -3.01
C LYS A 50 -6.08 -9.74 -3.61
N ILE A 51 -5.35 -9.64 -4.72
CA ILE A 51 -5.13 -8.37 -5.43
C ILE A 51 -6.47 -7.77 -5.90
N GLN A 52 -7.38 -8.57 -6.45
CA GLN A 52 -8.71 -8.10 -6.85
C GLN A 52 -9.53 -7.62 -5.65
N TRP A 53 -9.38 -8.25 -4.48
CA TRP A 53 -10.01 -7.78 -3.25
C TRP A 53 -9.46 -6.39 -2.86
N ILE A 54 -8.14 -6.22 -2.83
CA ILE A 54 -7.49 -4.92 -2.55
C ILE A 54 -7.98 -3.86 -3.55
N GLU A 55 -8.02 -4.19 -4.85
CA GLU A 55 -8.48 -3.28 -5.91
C GLU A 55 -9.94 -2.81 -5.68
N SER A 56 -10.82 -3.70 -5.22
CA SER A 56 -12.24 -3.43 -5.02
C SER A 56 -12.60 -2.84 -3.65
N HIS A 57 -11.69 -2.89 -2.67
CA HIS A 57 -11.92 -2.44 -1.29
C HIS A 57 -11.06 -1.22 -0.90
N LYS A 58 -10.63 -0.40 -1.88
CA LYS A 58 -9.84 0.82 -1.65
C LYS A 58 -10.37 1.66 -0.49
N ASP A 59 -11.65 2.03 -0.53
CA ASP A 59 -12.24 2.94 0.46
C ASP A 59 -12.21 2.33 1.87
N LEU A 60 -12.51 1.03 1.99
CA LEU A 60 -12.45 0.31 3.27
C LEU A 60 -11.02 0.31 3.86
N ILE A 61 -10.02 0.04 3.03
CA ILE A 61 -8.62 0.03 3.44
C ILE A 61 -8.19 1.42 3.91
N LEU A 62 -8.47 2.46 3.12
CA LEU A 62 -8.10 3.83 3.47
C LEU A 62 -8.86 4.38 4.68
N ASP A 63 -10.13 4.01 4.84
CA ASP A 63 -10.92 4.34 6.04
C ASP A 63 -10.31 3.74 7.30
N THR A 64 -9.86 2.48 7.21
CA THR A 64 -9.21 1.77 8.32
C THR A 64 -7.87 2.43 8.65
N PHE A 65 -7.05 2.70 7.63
CA PHE A 65 -5.78 3.40 7.78
C PHE A 65 -5.93 4.76 8.48
N ILE A 66 -6.82 5.63 8.01
CA ILE A 66 -7.04 6.96 8.61
C ILE A 66 -7.54 6.86 10.06
N LYS A 67 -8.33 5.83 10.37
CA LYS A 67 -8.88 5.63 11.71
C LYS A 67 -7.83 5.15 12.72
N GLU A 68 -6.90 4.30 12.28
CA GLU A 68 -5.91 3.67 13.15
C GLU A 68 -4.60 4.45 13.22
N GLU A 69 -4.24 5.17 12.16
CA GLU A 69 -3.03 5.98 12.06
C GLU A 69 -3.34 7.49 12.03
N PRO A 70 -2.73 8.32 12.92
CA PRO A 70 -3.00 9.75 12.99
C PRO A 70 -2.32 10.58 11.89
N ILE A 71 -1.99 9.98 10.74
CA ILE A 71 -1.28 10.68 9.65
C ILE A 71 -2.12 11.81 9.07
N PHE A 72 -3.40 11.56 8.79
CA PHE A 72 -4.28 12.58 8.20
C PHE A 72 -4.44 13.79 9.12
N GLU A 73 -4.66 13.54 10.41
CA GLU A 73 -4.76 14.60 11.42
C GLU A 73 -3.42 15.32 11.59
N GLY A 74 -2.31 14.58 11.74
CA GLY A 74 -0.96 15.14 11.90
C GLY A 74 -0.51 16.00 10.72
N LEU A 75 -0.84 15.60 9.49
CA LEU A 75 -0.60 16.40 8.29
C LEU A 75 -1.36 17.72 8.34
N ASN A 76 -2.65 17.70 8.67
CA ASN A 76 -3.48 18.90 8.73
C ASN A 76 -3.09 19.82 9.91
N ASP A 77 -2.64 19.26 11.03
CA ASP A 77 -2.07 20.02 12.14
C ASP A 77 -0.78 20.73 11.70
N TRP A 78 0.14 20.02 11.05
CA TRP A 78 1.37 20.61 10.51
C TRP A 78 1.08 21.70 9.46
N ILE A 79 0.15 21.46 8.53
CA ILE A 79 -0.28 22.46 7.53
C ILE A 79 -0.79 23.72 8.23
N SER A 80 -1.67 23.56 9.22
CA SER A 80 -2.28 24.68 9.96
C SER A 80 -1.22 25.50 10.70
N GLU A 81 -0.25 24.82 11.33
CA GLU A 81 0.85 25.49 12.01
C GLU A 81 1.74 26.29 11.06
N GLU A 82 2.10 25.72 9.91
CA GLU A 82 2.97 26.38 8.94
C GLU A 82 2.28 27.58 8.29
N ILE A 83 1.00 27.47 7.95
CA ILE A 83 0.18 28.60 7.47
C ILE A 83 0.14 29.71 8.52
N ALA A 84 -0.04 29.39 9.81
CA ALA A 84 -0.09 30.40 10.85
C ALA A 84 1.27 31.13 11.03
N LYS A 85 2.39 30.44 10.83
CA LYS A 85 3.75 30.98 11.00
C LYS A 85 4.24 31.74 9.77
N LYS A 86 3.98 31.22 8.57
CA LYS A 86 4.61 31.65 7.31
C LYS A 86 3.61 32.15 6.27
N GLY A 87 2.31 31.92 6.47
CA GLY A 87 1.23 32.20 5.51
C GLY A 87 0.99 31.08 4.49
N VAL A 88 1.84 30.05 4.47
CA VAL A 88 1.77 28.90 3.56
C VAL A 88 2.49 27.71 4.19
N ALA A 89 2.00 26.50 3.94
CA ALA A 89 2.68 25.24 4.28
C ALA A 89 3.41 24.71 3.04
N GLU A 90 4.73 24.66 3.12
CA GLU A 90 5.60 24.23 2.02
C GLU A 90 6.45 23.05 2.50
N TYR A 91 6.41 21.96 1.74
CA TYR A 91 7.29 20.82 1.95
C TYR A 91 8.24 20.70 0.75
N PHE A 92 9.47 21.19 0.94
CA PHE A 92 10.51 21.30 -0.10
C PHE A 92 9.93 21.83 -1.43
N ASP A 93 10.19 21.13 -2.53
CA ASP A 93 9.66 21.41 -3.86
C ASP A 93 8.48 20.48 -4.22
N GLU A 94 7.95 19.70 -3.26
CA GLU A 94 6.90 18.70 -3.48
C GLU A 94 5.50 19.31 -3.53
N PHE A 95 5.19 20.19 -2.56
CA PHE A 95 3.90 20.90 -2.54
C PHE A 95 3.94 22.20 -1.73
N SER A 96 2.95 23.05 -2.02
CA SER A 96 2.67 24.30 -1.32
C SER A 96 1.16 24.43 -1.11
N LEU A 97 0.72 24.60 0.14
CA LEU A 97 -0.69 24.62 0.55
C LEU A 97 -0.99 25.86 1.39
N ASP A 98 -2.09 26.54 1.05
CA ASP A 98 -2.61 27.71 1.79
C ASP A 98 -3.83 27.36 2.68
N ARG A 99 -4.19 26.08 2.73
CA ARG A 99 -5.26 25.51 3.57
C ARG A 99 -4.97 24.05 3.92
N THR A 100 -5.66 23.56 4.94
CA THR A 100 -5.78 22.13 5.22
C THR A 100 -6.46 21.39 4.06
N ILE A 101 -6.23 20.08 3.98
CA ILE A 101 -6.84 19.21 2.97
C ILE A 101 -8.00 18.42 3.56
N SER A 102 -8.98 18.12 2.72
CA SER A 102 -10.08 17.23 3.08
C SER A 102 -9.62 15.77 3.05
N GLU A 103 -10.33 14.91 3.78
CA GLU A 103 -10.10 13.47 3.78
C GLU A 103 -10.22 12.87 2.37
N LYS A 104 -11.14 13.41 1.56
CA LYS A 104 -11.29 13.02 0.15
C LYS A 104 -10.02 13.31 -0.65
N GLU A 105 -9.47 14.53 -0.52
CA GLU A 105 -8.23 14.91 -1.22
C GLU A 105 -7.06 14.03 -0.77
N PHE A 106 -6.99 13.71 0.53
CA PHE A 106 -5.99 12.81 1.08
C PHE A 106 -6.11 11.38 0.49
N LYS A 107 -7.31 10.80 0.45
CA LYS A 107 -7.53 9.46 -0.15
C LYS A 107 -7.25 9.40 -1.66
N GLU A 108 -7.51 10.49 -2.38
CA GLU A 108 -7.17 10.61 -3.81
C GLU A 108 -5.66 10.71 -4.05
N ALA A 109 -4.90 11.20 -3.06
CA ALA A 109 -3.44 11.23 -3.10
C ALA A 109 -2.82 9.84 -2.93
N ILE A 110 -3.50 8.91 -2.23
CA ILE A 110 -2.93 7.62 -1.83
C ILE A 110 -3.04 6.54 -2.91
N GLY A 111 -1.98 5.75 -3.04
CA GLY A 111 -1.86 4.58 -3.91
C GLY A 111 -1.04 3.45 -3.29
N VAL A 112 -1.10 2.26 -3.90
CA VAL A 112 -0.28 1.10 -3.49
C VAL A 112 1.07 1.18 -4.20
N ARG A 113 2.16 1.22 -3.43
CA ARG A 113 3.53 1.32 -3.93
C ARG A 113 4.17 -0.04 -4.16
N SER A 114 4.07 -0.92 -3.18
CA SER A 114 4.58 -2.28 -3.19
C SER A 114 3.47 -3.23 -2.72
N LEU A 115 3.59 -4.51 -3.03
CA LEU A 115 2.73 -5.56 -2.51
C LEU A 115 3.55 -6.84 -2.40
N ASN A 116 3.70 -7.33 -1.18
CA ASN A 116 4.51 -8.48 -0.85
C ASN A 116 3.59 -9.66 -0.50
N PHE A 117 3.94 -10.82 -1.02
CA PHE A 117 3.31 -12.08 -0.69
C PHE A 117 4.37 -13.06 -0.22
N TYR A 118 4.13 -13.67 0.93
CA TYR A 118 4.93 -14.80 1.38
C TYR A 118 4.04 -16.03 1.48
N ILE A 119 4.49 -17.11 0.83
CA ILE A 119 3.77 -18.37 0.68
C ILE A 119 4.52 -19.45 1.44
N ASP A 120 3.86 -20.03 2.44
CA ASP A 120 4.31 -21.25 3.09
C ASP A 120 3.39 -22.45 2.76
N SER A 121 3.63 -23.59 3.40
CA SER A 121 2.92 -24.84 3.09
C SER A 121 1.40 -24.80 3.30
N GLU A 122 0.87 -23.87 4.09
CA GLU A 122 -0.57 -23.79 4.39
C GLU A 122 -1.18 -22.38 4.22
N GLU A 123 -0.39 -21.31 4.32
CA GLU A 123 -0.87 -19.93 4.40
C GLU A 123 -0.26 -18.98 3.35
N ILE A 124 -1.04 -17.98 2.93
CA ILE A 124 -0.54 -16.83 2.17
C ILE A 124 -0.65 -15.59 3.04
N SER A 125 0.49 -15.04 3.43
CA SER A 125 0.56 -13.71 4.04
C SER A 125 0.71 -12.64 2.96
N CYS A 126 0.13 -11.47 3.23
CA CYS A 126 0.11 -10.35 2.31
C CYS A 126 0.31 -9.05 3.09
N ASP A 127 1.32 -8.28 2.71
CA ASP A 127 1.52 -6.92 3.17
C ASP A 127 1.78 -5.98 2.00
N PHE A 128 1.49 -4.69 2.17
CA PHE A 128 1.76 -3.69 1.16
C PHE A 128 2.02 -2.32 1.75
N ASP A 129 2.82 -1.55 1.02
CA ASP A 129 3.05 -0.16 1.35
C ASP A 129 2.13 0.76 0.56
N LEU A 130 1.51 1.68 1.28
CA LEU A 130 0.87 2.85 0.74
C LEU A 130 1.86 4.01 0.63
N ASP A 131 1.70 4.77 -0.44
CA ASP A 131 2.42 6.01 -0.71
C ASP A 131 1.41 7.09 -1.16
N ALA A 132 1.81 8.36 -1.13
CA ALA A 132 0.97 9.49 -1.48
C ALA A 132 1.65 10.44 -2.47
N GLU A 133 0.89 10.89 -3.47
CA GLU A 133 1.30 11.99 -4.34
C GLU A 133 0.19 13.06 -4.37
N PRO A 134 0.44 14.29 -3.86
CA PRO A 134 1.72 14.82 -3.36
C PRO A 134 2.24 14.06 -2.12
N ASN A 135 3.54 14.21 -1.82
CA ASN A 135 4.27 13.51 -0.75
C ASN A 135 3.76 13.87 0.67
N TYR A 136 2.54 13.45 0.96
CA TYR A 136 1.83 13.70 2.21
C TYR A 136 2.30 12.80 3.34
N PHE A 137 3.14 11.81 3.05
CA PHE A 137 3.76 10.92 4.03
C PHE A 137 5.19 11.36 4.39
N PHE A 138 5.68 12.48 3.84
CA PHE A 138 7.01 13.02 4.14
C PHE A 138 8.14 12.00 3.96
N ASP A 139 8.19 11.36 2.79
CA ASP A 139 9.13 10.30 2.41
C ASP A 139 8.98 8.96 3.17
N HIS A 140 7.91 8.80 3.95
CA HIS A 140 7.57 7.53 4.56
C HIS A 140 6.52 6.76 3.73
N LEU A 141 6.40 5.48 4.04
CA LEU A 141 5.42 4.55 3.52
C LEU A 141 4.53 4.05 4.68
N ALA A 142 3.24 3.88 4.43
CA ALA A 142 2.34 3.27 5.41
C ALA A 142 2.11 1.80 5.08
N ASN A 143 2.56 0.90 5.94
CA ASN A 143 2.45 -0.53 5.74
C ASN A 143 1.09 -1.06 6.24
N ILE A 144 0.49 -1.92 5.44
CA ILE A 144 -0.78 -2.59 5.73
C ILE A 144 -0.60 -4.08 5.53
N GLU A 145 -1.05 -4.86 6.51
CA GLU A 145 -1.11 -6.31 6.45
C GLU A 145 -2.57 -6.75 6.21
N ILE A 146 -2.76 -7.76 5.35
CA ILE A 146 -4.05 -8.39 5.12
C ILE A 146 -3.91 -9.90 5.33
N ASP A 147 -4.63 -10.42 6.31
CA ASP A 147 -4.65 -11.85 6.60
C ASP A 147 -5.44 -12.67 5.56
N GLU A 148 -5.50 -13.99 5.73
CA GLU A 148 -6.24 -14.86 4.81
C GLU A 148 -7.73 -14.52 4.70
N ASP A 149 -8.36 -14.11 5.80
CA ASP A 149 -9.78 -13.74 5.92
C ASP A 149 -10.08 -12.29 5.48
N ASN A 150 -9.06 -11.56 5.04
CA ASN A 150 -9.10 -10.13 4.70
C ASN A 150 -9.38 -9.19 5.88
N GLN A 151 -8.99 -9.58 7.10
CA GLN A 151 -8.80 -8.60 8.17
C GLN A 151 -7.62 -7.71 7.80
N ILE A 152 -7.76 -6.42 8.11
CA ILE A 152 -6.77 -5.39 7.80
C ILE A 152 -6.08 -5.04 9.12
N GLU A 153 -4.76 -5.10 9.16
CA GLU A 153 -3.94 -4.67 10.28
C GLU A 153 -2.93 -3.61 9.81
N MET A 154 -2.65 -2.61 10.64
CA MET A 154 -1.65 -1.57 10.33
C MET A 154 -0.26 -2.04 10.76
N GLY A 155 0.64 -2.22 9.81
CA GLY A 155 2.05 -2.55 10.05
C GLY A 155 2.89 -1.36 10.50
N GLY A 156 2.31 -0.15 10.47
CA GLY A 156 2.94 1.10 10.89
C GLY A 156 3.57 1.87 9.74
N ILE A 157 4.46 2.81 10.08
CA ILE A 157 5.05 3.77 9.13
C ILE A 157 6.54 3.48 8.96
N ASN A 158 6.95 3.21 7.72
CA ASN A 158 8.30 2.81 7.33
C ASN A 158 8.97 3.94 6.55
N GLY A 159 10.18 4.35 6.93
CA GLY A 159 10.91 5.44 6.25
C GLY A 159 12.17 5.84 7.00
#